data_AF-A0A914V5K0-F1
#
_entry.id   AF-A0A914V5K0-F1
#
_cell.length_a   1.000
_cell.length_b   1.000
_cell.length_c   1.000
_cell.angle_alpha   90.00
_cell.angle_beta   90.00
_cell.angle_gamma   90.00
#
_symmetry.space_group_name_H-M   'P 1'
#
loop_
_entity.id
_entity.type
_entity.pdbx_description
1 polymer ?
#
loop_
_entity_poly.entity_id
_entity_poly.type
_entity_poly.pdbx_seq_one_letter_code
_entity_poly.pdbx_strand_id
1 'polypeptide(L)'
;VFPPNFRELPPPQLELFDLDDMFSSEKVRLAQITNKCDENDLEYFIREVGDILGVTGSLLPTDKTPKRIIEFIFHQVVEFKKLNQDDGPIEG
;
A
#
# COMPACT_ATOMS: atom_id res chain seq x y z
N VAL A 1 3.34 -55.05 30.89
CA VAL A 1 3.08 -53.59 31.00
C VAL A 1 3.28 -52.98 29.63
N PHE A 2 2.36 -52.13 29.15
CA PHE A 2 2.49 -51.48 27.83
C PHE A 2 3.37 -50.23 27.95
N PRO A 3 4.24 -49.96 26.97
CA PRO A 3 5.05 -48.75 26.97
C PRO A 3 4.15 -47.50 26.81
N PRO A 4 4.51 -46.38 27.44
CA PRO A 4 3.76 -45.12 27.32
C PRO A 4 3.73 -44.68 25.86
N ASN A 5 2.53 -44.48 25.33
CA ASN A 5 2.33 -44.06 23.95
C ASN A 5 2.57 -42.54 23.88
N PHE A 6 3.65 -42.12 23.21
CA PHE A 6 3.90 -40.71 22.94
C PHE A 6 2.87 -40.23 21.92
N ARG A 7 2.07 -39.23 22.28
CA ARG A 7 1.22 -38.53 21.31
C ARG A 7 2.12 -37.77 20.35
N GLU A 8 2.09 -38.14 19.07
CA GLU A 8 2.70 -37.34 18.02
C GLU A 8 2.02 -35.95 17.97
N LEU A 9 2.82 -34.91 17.79
CA LEU A 9 2.30 -33.56 17.61
C LEU A 9 1.46 -33.51 16.33
N PRO A 10 0.34 -32.77 16.32
CA PRO A 10 -0.40 -32.56 15.08
C PRO A 10 0.52 -31.90 14.03
N PRO A 11 0.33 -32.19 12.73
CA PRO A 11 1.09 -31.52 11.68
C PRO A 11 0.90 -30.00 11.77
N PRO A 12 1.90 -29.20 11.39
CA PRO A 12 1.77 -27.75 11.36
C PRO A 12 0.55 -27.36 10.51
N GLN A 13 -0.15 -26.32 10.93
CA GLN A 13 -1.34 -25.84 10.23
C GLN A 13 -0.94 -25.36 8.83
N LEU A 14 -1.63 -25.86 7.81
CA LEU A 14 -1.47 -25.37 6.45
C LEU A 14 -2.27 -24.07 6.31
N GLU A 15 -1.58 -22.92 6.38
CA GLU A 15 -2.17 -21.64 6.02
C GLU A 15 -2.20 -21.52 4.50
N LEU A 16 -3.40 -21.33 3.95
CA LEU A 16 -3.56 -21.01 2.54
C LEU A 16 -3.19 -19.54 2.36
N PHE A 17 -2.01 -19.29 1.82
CA PHE A 17 -1.58 -17.93 1.46
C PHE A 17 -2.40 -17.44 0.27
N ASP A 18 -3.06 -16.29 0.42
CA ASP A 18 -3.65 -15.59 -0.70
C ASP A 18 -2.54 -14.94 -1.52
N LEU A 19 -2.27 -15.51 -2.70
CA LEU A 19 -1.22 -15.02 -3.58
C LEU A 19 -1.55 -13.64 -4.13
N ASP A 20 -2.83 -13.30 -4.30
CA ASP A 20 -3.21 -11.97 -4.76
C ASP A 20 -2.96 -10.94 -3.66
N ASP A 21 -3.19 -11.27 -2.39
CA ASP A 21 -2.86 -10.35 -1.30
C ASP A 21 -1.34 -10.18 -1.12
N MET A 22 -0.58 -11.28 -1.23
CA MET A 22 0.87 -11.27 -0.98
C MET A 22 1.72 -10.78 -2.16
N PHE A 23 1.28 -10.96 -3.40
CA PHE A 23 2.09 -10.69 -4.61
C PHE A 23 1.43 -9.76 -5.61
N SER A 24 0.26 -9.19 -5.31
CA SER A 24 -0.35 -8.20 -6.21
C SER A 24 0.55 -6.98 -6.40
N SER A 25 0.60 -6.50 -7.64
CA SER A 25 1.22 -5.22 -7.94
C SER A 25 0.48 -4.08 -7.23
N GLU A 26 1.20 -2.98 -6.96
CA GLU A 26 0.62 -1.76 -6.41
C GLU A 26 -0.62 -1.30 -7.21
N LYS A 27 -0.58 -1.42 -8.54
CA LYS A 27 -1.69 -1.05 -9.42
C LYS A 27 -2.95 -1.88 -9.16
N VAL A 28 -2.80 -3.20 -8.95
CA VAL A 28 -3.93 -4.08 -8.64
C VAL A 28 -4.50 -3.75 -7.27
N ARG A 29 -3.63 -3.54 -6.27
CA ARG A 29 -4.05 -3.16 -4.91
C ARG A 29 -4.79 -1.83 -4.88
N LEU A 30 -4.32 -0.84 -5.63
CA LEU A 30 -5.00 0.45 -5.79
C LEU A 30 -6.39 0.30 -6.42
N ALA A 31 -6.52 -0.55 -7.44
CA ALA A 31 -7.82 -0.81 -8.07
C ALA A 31 -8.78 -1.50 -7.08
N GLN A 32 -8.29 -2.47 -6.30
CA GLN A 32 -9.08 -3.17 -5.29
C GLN A 32 -9.57 -2.23 -4.18
N ILE A 33 -8.69 -1.40 -3.60
CA ILE A 33 -9.10 -0.47 -2.54
C ILE A 33 -10.08 0.58 -3.06
N THR A 34 -9.90 1.05 -4.30
CA THR A 34 -10.83 1.99 -4.95
C THR A 34 -12.23 1.40 -5.12
N ASN A 35 -12.34 0.11 -5.45
CA ASN A 35 -13.64 -0.55 -5.59
C ASN A 35 -14.30 -0.89 -4.25
N LYS A 36 -13.53 -0.91 -3.15
CA LYS A 36 -14.00 -1.27 -1.81
C LYS A 36 -14.53 -0.07 -1.02
N CYS A 37 -14.05 1.12 -1.31
CA CYS A 37 -14.34 2.32 -0.54
C CYS A 37 -15.43 3.19 -1.19
N ASP A 38 -16.23 3.85 -0.34
CA ASP A 38 -17.10 4.96 -0.74
C ASP A 38 -16.68 6.29 -0.07
N GLU A 39 -17.51 7.33 -0.20
CA GLU A 39 -17.22 8.67 0.35
C GLU A 39 -17.04 8.67 1.89
N ASN A 40 -17.64 7.72 2.60
CA ASN A 40 -17.53 7.61 4.06
C ASN A 40 -16.19 7.01 4.50
N ASP A 41 -15.49 6.32 3.60
CA ASP A 41 -14.22 5.63 3.88
C ASP A 41 -12.99 6.48 3.53
N LEU A 42 -13.16 7.77 3.26
CA LEU A 42 -12.11 8.63 2.70
C LEU A 42 -10.78 8.59 3.48
N GLU A 43 -10.84 8.64 4.81
CA GLU A 43 -9.62 8.58 5.64
C GLU A 43 -8.92 7.22 5.54
N TYR A 44 -9.68 6.13 5.54
CA TYR A 44 -9.14 4.79 5.37
C TYR A 44 -8.52 4.62 3.98
N PHE A 45 -9.25 5.02 2.93
CA PHE A 45 -8.78 4.98 1.55
C PHE A 45 -7.43 5.69 1.38
N ILE A 46 -7.28 6.92 1.91
CA ILE A 46 -6.04 7.69 1.79
C ILE A 46 -4.87 6.99 2.51
N ARG A 47 -5.11 6.42 3.69
CA ARG A 47 -4.07 5.71 4.46
C ARG A 47 -3.59 4.47 3.72
N GLU A 48 -4.52 3.66 3.21
CA GLU A 48 -4.20 2.44 2.45
C GLU A 48 -3.45 2.76 1.16
N VAL A 49 -3.86 3.80 0.42
CA VAL A 49 -3.11 4.26 -0.77
C VAL A 49 -1.69 4.68 -0.39
N GLY A 50 -1.52 5.37 0.74
CA GLY A 50 -0.20 5.74 1.26
C GLY A 50 0.68 4.54 1.58
N ASP A 51 0.10 3.47 2.12
CA ASP A 51 0.82 2.21 2.40
C ASP A 51 1.13 1.44 1.12
N ILE A 52 0.19 1.36 0.17
CA ILE A 52 0.40 0.70 -1.13
C ILE A 52 1.54 1.35 -1.92
N LEU A 53 1.61 2.69 -1.92
CA LEU A 53 2.65 3.46 -2.61
C LEU A 53 3.96 3.60 -1.81
N GLY A 54 4.06 2.99 -0.62
CA GLY A 54 5.24 3.09 0.25
C GLY A 54 5.51 4.49 0.82
N VAL A 55 4.56 5.41 0.73
CA VAL A 55 4.69 6.79 1.21
C VAL A 55 4.77 6.86 2.73
N THR A 56 4.00 6.02 3.43
CA THR A 56 3.94 6.01 4.90
C THR A 56 5.26 5.62 5.57
N GLY A 57 6.15 4.91 4.86
CA GLY A 57 7.50 4.61 5.32
C GLY A 57 8.43 5.85 5.32
N SER A 58 8.10 6.86 4.51
CA SER A 58 8.86 8.11 4.40
C SER A 58 8.39 9.21 5.36
N LEU A 59 7.30 8.97 6.09
CA LEU A 59 6.69 9.92 7.02
C LEU A 59 6.98 9.54 8.47
N LEU A 60 7.11 10.55 9.34
CA LEU A 60 7.16 10.32 10.78
C LEU A 60 5.83 9.73 11.26
N PRO A 61 5.82 8.93 12.35
CA PRO A 61 4.59 8.33 12.86
C PRO A 61 3.49 9.35 13.21
N THR A 62 3.87 10.54 13.68
CA THR A 62 2.96 11.67 13.97
C THR A 62 2.35 12.28 12.72
N ASP A 63 2.98 12.07 11.58
CA ASP A 63 2.70 12.74 10.32
C ASP A 63 1.92 11.83 9.36
N LYS A 64 1.52 10.63 9.79
CA LYS A 64 0.69 9.69 9.02
C LYS A 64 -0.79 10.08 9.00
N THR A 65 -1.06 11.38 8.87
CA THR A 65 -2.41 11.91 8.71
C THR A 65 -2.79 11.91 7.22
N PRO A 66 -4.07 11.75 6.85
CA PRO A 66 -4.50 11.74 5.45
C PRO A 66 -4.05 12.98 4.67
N LYS A 67 -4.16 14.16 5.29
CA LYS A 67 -3.74 15.42 4.68
C LYS A 67 -2.25 15.41 4.32
N ARG A 68 -1.40 14.91 5.20
CA ARG A 68 0.05 14.88 4.98
C ARG A 68 0.47 13.85 3.93
N ILE A 69 -0.23 12.71 3.88
CA ILE A 69 -0.03 11.70 2.83
C ILE A 69 -0.33 12.31 1.45
N ILE A 70 -1.48 12.97 1.29
CA ILE A 70 -1.85 13.64 0.04
C ILE A 70 -0.84 14.73 -0.32
N GLU A 71 -0.45 15.56 0.64
CA GLU A 71 0.51 16.64 0.42
C GLU A 71 1.85 16.12 -0.09
N PHE A 72 2.33 15.01 0.48
CA PHE A 72 3.58 14.37 0.06
C PHE A 72 3.50 13.83 -1.36
N ILE A 73 2.44 13.08 -1.69
CA ILE A 73 2.21 12.55 -3.05
C ILE A 73 2.10 13.69 -4.05
N PHE A 74 1.35 14.74 -3.72
CA PHE A 74 1.17 15.91 -4.57
C PHE A 74 2.50 16.62 -4.86
N HIS A 75 3.33 16.84 -3.83
CA HIS A 75 4.67 17.42 -4.02
C HIS A 75 5.51 16.58 -4.97
N GLN A 76 5.53 15.26 -4.82
CA GLN A 76 6.29 14.40 -5.74
C GLN A 76 5.82 14.52 -7.19
N VAL A 77 4.50 14.57 -7.42
CA VAL A 77 3.96 14.76 -8.79
C VAL A 77 4.34 16.13 -9.35
N VAL A 78 4.30 17.19 -8.54
CA VAL A 78 4.70 18.54 -8.95
C VAL A 78 6.19 18.58 -9.32
N GLU A 79 7.06 18.04 -8.46
CA GLU A 79 8.51 17.99 -8.73
C GLU A 79 8.82 17.14 -9.97
N PHE A 80 8.17 15.98 -10.12
CA PHE A 80 8.31 15.16 -11.31
C PHE A 80 7.90 15.91 -12.59
N LYS A 81 6.83 16.70 -12.55
CA LYS A 81 6.40 17.48 -13.72
C LYS A 81 7.34 18.64 -14.04
N LYS A 82 7.91 19.30 -13.04
CA LYS A 82 8.90 20.39 -13.26
C LYS A 82 10.13 19.90 -14.04
N LEU A 83 10.62 18.70 -13.71
CA LEU A 83 11.78 18.09 -14.37
C LEU A 83 11.52 17.70 -15.83
N ASN A 84 10.24 17.52 -16.20
CA ASN A 84 9.83 17.17 -17.56
C ASN A 84 9.37 18.40 -18.38
N GLN A 85 9.65 19.62 -17.91
CA GLN A 85 9.43 20.85 -18.67
C GLN A 85 10.61 21.14 -19.61
N ASP A 86 10.96 20.20 -20.49
CA ASP A 86 11.78 20.57 -21.65
C ASP A 86 10.94 21.49 -22.54
N ASP A 87 11.27 22.78 -22.48
CA ASP A 87 10.78 23.89 -23.29
C ASP A 87 10.88 23.54 -24.79
N GLY A 88 9.76 23.14 -25.40
CA GLY A 88 9.61 23.26 -26.84
C GLY A 88 9.70 24.74 -27.22
N PRO A 89 10.51 25.13 -28.21
CA PRO A 89 10.82 26.52 -28.46
C PRO A 89 9.54 27.31 -28.78
N ILE A 90 9.40 28.45 -28.11
CA ILE A 90 8.40 29.46 -28.44
C ILE A 90 8.85 30.09 -29.75
N GLU A 91 8.30 29.64 -30.89
CA GLU A 91 8.43 30.39 -32.14
C GLU A 91 7.57 31.66 -32.03
N GLY A 92 8.24 32.81 -32.06
CA GLY A 92 7.65 34.15 -32.08
C GLY A 92 7.27 34.62 -33.48
#